data_AF-A0A9E4BJK0-F1
#
_entry.id   AF-A0A9E4BJK0-F1
#
_cell.length_a   1.000
_cell.length_b   1.000
_cell.length_c   1.000
_cell.angle_alpha   90.00
_cell.angle_beta   90.00
_cell.angle_gamma   90.00
#
_symmetry.space_group_name_H-M   'P 1'
#
loop_
_entity.id
_entity.type
_entity.pdbx_description
1 polymer ?
#
loop_
_entity_poly.entity_id
_entity_poly.type
_entity_poly.pdbx_seq_one_letter_code
_entity_poly.pdbx_strand_id
1 'polypeptide(L)'
;MTAEETEPAPEPATSEPRHDPGLRGVDYSGVSPLTIPAEALVRSIEALSNLFWISIAGTVVTIFLASVAKLDGAASGSLEFGEYQIPLAVLPIACLSFAMFLLWLTAARLRMLDAALGDDDLTASLARDIFRLDPPVLDVFDVGNLRQLALLSGFSVLLWIWSLFFGSSIGLIFSAIVIPGVAASEDVSVELLLYAIAILAIMVYGAARIVPVLRRIHGKLNDQRLKVGLARIVVATLVVVAGVLVANPDIPGVLVAGGEYRTVGPARANAIDGETLIMEGGEVVVLLGIESLRPGQTCFDGDGDAYPCGDQATVHLQSLVAAVDVFCFVYYPNLGICIPIPEGSPLPESEADVYVAENLQARMVAAGLAFADRGGAVYLGPLQDKAQRDRVGAWQGAFEPPGRRTGMR
;
A
#
# COMPACT_ATOMS: atom_id res chain seq x y z
N MET A 1 -79.33 39.49 2.06
CA MET A 1 -77.96 39.87 1.69
C MET A 1 -77.29 40.40 2.95
N THR A 2 -76.75 39.48 3.74
CA THR A 2 -76.10 39.75 5.03
C THR A 2 -74.63 39.99 4.76
N ALA A 3 -74.18 41.21 5.02
CA ALA A 3 -72.78 41.60 4.91
C ALA A 3 -72.02 41.04 6.12
N GLU A 4 -70.95 40.32 5.81
CA GLU A 4 -70.03 39.69 6.75
C GLU A 4 -69.06 40.77 7.27
N GLU A 5 -69.15 41.06 8.56
CA GLU A 5 -68.37 42.07 9.27
C GLU A 5 -66.97 41.52 9.51
N THR A 6 -65.98 42.05 8.80
CA THR A 6 -64.58 41.62 8.87
C THR A 6 -63.91 42.25 10.08
N GLU A 7 -63.55 41.41 11.07
CA GLU A 7 -62.85 41.78 12.29
C GLU A 7 -61.39 42.21 11.99
N PRO A 8 -60.86 43.30 12.56
CA PRO A 8 -59.51 43.76 12.30
C PRO A 8 -58.46 42.86 12.98
N ALA A 9 -57.41 42.52 12.24
CA ALA A 9 -56.29 41.71 12.70
C ALA A 9 -55.55 42.38 13.89
N PRO A 10 -55.12 41.60 14.90
CA PRO A 10 -54.42 42.14 16.06
C PRO A 10 -53.02 42.63 15.68
N GLU A 11 -52.67 43.82 16.17
CA GLU A 11 -51.32 44.40 16.08
C GLU A 11 -50.26 43.47 16.69
N PRO A 12 -49.09 43.32 16.05
CA PRO A 12 -47.99 42.55 16.62
C PRO A 12 -47.47 43.25 17.87
N ALA A 13 -47.62 42.58 19.01
CA ALA A 13 -47.05 43.01 20.28
C ALA A 13 -45.53 43.14 20.14
N THR A 14 -45.03 44.37 20.19
CA THR A 14 -43.61 44.67 20.39
C THR A 14 -43.21 44.16 21.78
N SER A 15 -42.60 42.99 21.83
CA SER A 15 -41.94 42.46 23.02
C SER A 15 -40.67 43.27 23.26
N GLU A 16 -40.74 44.22 24.19
CA GLU A 16 -39.54 44.77 24.81
C GLU A 16 -38.72 43.61 25.41
N PRO A 17 -37.40 43.58 25.19
CA PRO A 17 -36.54 42.55 25.77
C PRO A 17 -36.59 42.68 27.28
N ARG A 18 -37.21 41.69 27.92
CA ARG A 18 -37.26 41.54 29.37
C ARG A 18 -35.83 41.38 29.88
N HIS A 19 -35.25 42.47 30.37
CA HIS A 19 -33.95 42.48 31.01
C HIS A 19 -34.08 41.67 32.31
N ASP A 20 -33.56 40.45 32.29
CA ASP A 20 -33.49 39.56 33.43
C ASP A 20 -32.42 40.09 34.41
N PRO A 21 -32.78 40.61 35.60
CA PRO A 21 -31.82 41.13 36.56
C PRO A 21 -31.01 40.02 37.26
N GLY A 22 -31.22 38.75 36.87
CA GLY A 22 -30.59 37.57 37.46
C GLY A 22 -29.17 37.27 36.98
N LEU A 23 -28.71 37.82 35.85
CA LEU A 23 -27.34 37.66 35.37
C LEU A 23 -26.45 38.77 35.93
N ARG A 24 -26.30 38.79 37.27
CA ARG A 24 -25.18 39.49 37.90
C ARG A 24 -23.90 38.99 37.26
N GLY A 25 -23.09 39.92 36.75
CA GLY A 25 -21.78 39.64 36.20
C GLY A 25 -21.02 38.70 37.13
N VAL A 26 -20.69 37.52 36.59
CA VAL A 26 -19.68 36.66 37.20
C VAL A 26 -18.42 37.51 37.21
N ASP A 27 -18.04 37.95 38.40
CA ASP A 27 -16.85 38.75 38.61
C ASP A 27 -15.62 37.87 38.36
N TYR A 28 -15.11 37.93 37.13
CA TYR A 28 -13.91 37.20 36.71
C TYR A 28 -12.62 37.86 37.24
N SER A 29 -12.69 38.96 38.00
CA SER A 29 -11.51 39.62 38.56
C SER A 29 -10.79 38.79 39.64
N GLY A 30 -11.40 37.68 40.09
CA GLY A 30 -10.81 36.68 40.99
C GLY A 30 -10.33 35.39 40.32
N VAL A 31 -10.40 35.25 38.99
CA VAL A 31 -9.80 34.08 38.33
C VAL A 31 -8.29 34.26 38.38
N SER A 32 -7.67 33.71 39.43
CA SER A 32 -6.24 33.53 39.51
C SER A 32 -5.74 33.02 38.15
N PRO A 33 -4.62 33.57 37.62
CA PRO A 33 -4.02 33.05 36.39
C PRO A 33 -3.99 31.53 36.51
N LEU A 34 -4.50 30.82 35.49
CA LEU A 34 -4.58 29.36 35.49
C LEU A 34 -3.33 28.83 36.16
N THR A 35 -3.50 28.06 37.23
CA THR A 35 -2.35 27.47 37.92
C THR A 35 -1.50 26.77 36.85
N ILE A 36 -0.17 26.85 36.96
CA ILE A 36 0.77 26.24 36.01
C ILE A 36 0.34 24.81 35.58
N PRO A 37 -0.24 23.95 36.46
CA PRO A 37 -0.76 22.64 36.09
C PRO A 37 -1.93 22.68 35.09
N ALA A 38 -2.86 23.64 35.21
CA ALA A 38 -4.01 23.75 34.32
C ALA A 38 -3.61 24.21 32.91
N GLU A 39 -2.63 25.12 32.79
CA GLU A 39 -2.07 25.51 31.49
C GLU A 39 -1.34 24.33 30.83
N ALA A 40 -0.56 23.57 31.61
CA ALA A 40 0.13 22.37 31.13
C ALA A 40 -0.86 21.27 30.67
N LEU A 41 -1.99 21.14 31.35
CA LEU A 41 -3.08 20.24 31.00
C LEU A 41 -3.69 20.61 29.64
N VAL A 42 -4.09 21.87 29.47
CA VAL A 42 -4.68 22.36 28.21
C VAL A 42 -3.72 22.18 27.04
N ARG A 43 -2.44 22.55 27.19
CA ARG A 43 -1.42 22.35 26.15
C ARG A 43 -1.20 20.88 25.80
N SER A 44 -1.31 19.98 26.78
CA SER A 44 -1.15 18.54 26.55
C SER A 44 -2.34 17.96 25.77
N ILE A 45 -3.55 18.45 26.08
CA ILE A 45 -4.78 18.10 25.37
C ILE A 45 -4.71 18.58 23.92
N GLU A 46 -4.38 19.85 23.70
CA GLU A 46 -4.26 20.43 22.36
C GLU A 46 -3.19 19.70 21.53
N ALA A 47 -2.05 19.36 22.15
CA ALA A 47 -1.02 18.58 21.49
C ALA A 47 -1.49 17.16 21.10
N LEU A 48 -2.26 16.47 21.96
CA LEU A 48 -2.85 15.18 21.62
C LEU A 48 -3.87 15.31 20.49
N SER A 49 -4.63 16.40 20.46
CA SER A 49 -5.58 16.70 19.39
C SER A 49 -4.89 16.92 18.05
N ASN A 50 -3.82 17.71 18.04
CA ASN A 50 -3.01 17.90 16.83
C ASN A 50 -2.37 16.59 16.34
N LEU A 51 -1.89 15.74 17.25
CA LEU A 51 -1.33 14.43 16.88
C LEU A 51 -2.35 13.51 16.23
N PHE A 52 -3.59 13.54 16.72
CA PHE A 52 -4.69 12.79 16.15
C PHE A 52 -4.95 13.19 14.69
N TRP A 53 -5.08 14.49 14.42
CA TRP A 53 -5.31 14.99 13.07
C TRP A 53 -4.14 14.74 12.13
N ILE A 54 -2.90 14.88 12.62
CA ILE A 54 -1.69 14.56 11.86
C ILE A 54 -1.66 13.08 11.47
N SER A 55 -2.08 12.18 12.37
CA SER A 55 -2.15 10.75 12.10
C SER A 55 -3.20 10.42 11.01
N ILE A 56 -4.38 11.05 11.07
CA ILE A 56 -5.41 10.91 10.04
C ILE A 56 -4.91 11.41 8.69
N ALA A 57 -4.35 12.62 8.65
CA ALA A 57 -3.80 13.19 7.43
C ALA A 57 -2.68 12.30 6.83
N GLY A 58 -1.78 11.80 7.67
CA GLY A 58 -0.75 10.84 7.27
C GLY A 58 -1.35 9.57 6.67
N THR A 59 -2.39 9.00 7.30
CA THR A 59 -3.07 7.80 6.78
C THR A 59 -3.69 8.05 5.40
N VAL A 60 -4.37 9.20 5.22
CA VAL A 60 -4.99 9.56 3.93
C VAL A 60 -3.93 9.72 2.85
N VAL A 61 -2.81 10.39 3.15
CA VAL A 61 -1.69 10.53 2.21
C VAL A 61 -1.10 9.17 1.86
N THR A 62 -0.91 8.29 2.85
CA THR A 62 -0.41 6.93 2.66
C THR A 62 -1.32 6.10 1.75
N ILE A 63 -2.64 6.12 1.97
CA ILE A 63 -3.62 5.44 1.11
C ILE A 63 -3.62 6.03 -0.30
N PHE A 64 -3.54 7.36 -0.42
CA PHE A 64 -3.46 8.03 -1.71
C PHE A 64 -2.21 7.61 -2.49
N LEU A 65 -1.03 7.63 -1.85
CA LEU A 65 0.23 7.21 -2.47
C LEU A 65 0.21 5.73 -2.86
N ALA A 66 -0.37 4.86 -2.02
CA ALA A 66 -0.58 3.45 -2.36
C ALA A 66 -1.46 3.29 -3.62
N SER A 67 -2.53 4.10 -3.70
CA SER A 67 -3.47 4.06 -4.82
C SER A 67 -2.82 4.56 -6.11
N VAL A 68 -2.05 5.64 -6.04
CA VAL A 68 -1.29 6.19 -7.18
C VAL A 68 -0.26 5.18 -7.68
N ALA A 69 0.48 4.54 -6.76
CA ALA A 69 1.45 3.51 -7.10
C ALA A 69 0.82 2.32 -7.86
N LYS A 70 -0.45 2.01 -7.58
CA LYS A 70 -1.20 0.96 -8.30
C LYS A 70 -1.64 1.39 -9.69
N LEU A 71 -1.89 2.68 -9.91
CA LEU A 71 -2.42 3.21 -11.18
C LEU A 71 -1.36 3.38 -12.27
N ASP A 72 -0.12 3.73 -11.91
CA ASP A 72 0.94 4.01 -12.90
C ASP A 72 1.54 2.75 -13.57
N GLY A 73 1.04 1.56 -13.21
CA GLY A 73 1.65 0.30 -13.58
C GLY A 73 2.97 0.15 -12.82
N ALA A 74 3.06 -0.84 -11.94
CA ALA A 74 4.15 -1.06 -10.99
C ALA A 74 5.57 -1.26 -11.60
N ALA A 75 5.77 -1.00 -12.89
CA ALA A 75 6.99 -1.24 -13.64
C ALA A 75 8.13 -0.24 -13.34
N SER A 76 7.86 0.94 -12.77
CA SER A 76 8.89 1.98 -12.59
C SER A 76 9.75 1.81 -11.33
N GLY A 77 9.33 1.02 -10.33
CA GLY A 77 10.02 0.86 -9.04
C GLY A 77 10.20 2.16 -8.22
N SER A 78 9.68 3.28 -8.73
CA SER A 78 9.76 4.61 -8.12
C SER A 78 8.51 5.44 -8.43
N LEU A 79 8.10 6.29 -7.49
CA LEU A 79 7.06 7.30 -7.67
C LEU A 79 7.72 8.56 -8.25
N GLU A 80 7.23 9.03 -9.39
CA GLU A 80 7.73 10.27 -10.02
C GLU A 80 6.89 11.47 -9.57
N PHE A 81 7.54 12.42 -8.91
CA PHE A 81 6.97 13.71 -8.53
C PHE A 81 7.73 14.84 -9.24
N GLY A 82 7.35 15.09 -10.50
CA GLY A 82 8.10 16.01 -11.36
C GLY A 82 9.48 15.46 -11.67
N GLU A 83 10.54 16.14 -11.25
CA GLU A 83 11.93 15.68 -11.43
C GLU A 83 12.42 14.74 -10.31
N TYR A 84 11.64 14.56 -9.25
CA TYR A 84 12.03 13.73 -8.12
C TYR A 84 11.53 12.29 -8.28
N GLN A 85 12.46 11.34 -8.21
CA GLN A 85 12.15 9.91 -8.17
C GLN A 85 12.29 9.40 -6.73
N ILE A 86 11.18 8.97 -6.13
CA ILE A 86 11.17 8.38 -4.78
C ILE A 86 11.08 6.86 -4.94
N PRO A 87 12.12 6.08 -4.54
CA PRO A 87 12.05 4.63 -4.62
C PRO A 87 10.90 4.09 -3.76
N LEU A 88 10.07 3.19 -4.30
CA LEU A 88 8.95 2.61 -3.55
C LEU A 88 9.42 1.90 -2.27
N ALA A 89 10.63 1.34 -2.27
CA ALA A 89 11.24 0.69 -1.11
C ALA A 89 11.44 1.62 0.11
N VAL A 90 11.50 2.95 -0.09
CA VAL A 90 11.65 3.91 1.01
C VAL A 90 10.32 4.15 1.73
N LEU A 91 9.19 3.98 1.04
CA LEU A 91 7.86 4.29 1.58
C LEU A 91 7.53 3.49 2.86
N PRO A 92 7.75 2.15 2.91
CA PRO A 92 7.62 1.37 4.13
C PRO A 92 8.41 1.89 5.33
N ILE A 93 9.69 2.21 5.11
CA ILE A 93 10.61 2.63 6.16
C ILE A 93 10.19 4.01 6.69
N ALA A 94 9.80 4.91 5.79
CA ALA A 94 9.26 6.23 6.16
C ALA A 94 7.97 6.08 6.98
N CYS A 95 7.05 5.21 6.57
CA CYS A 95 5.81 4.94 7.31
C CYS A 95 6.09 4.38 8.72
N LEU A 96 7.00 3.41 8.85
CA LEU A 96 7.37 2.82 10.14
C LEU A 96 8.08 3.83 11.06
N SER A 97 8.96 4.66 10.49
CA SER A 97 9.67 5.71 11.24
C SER A 97 8.70 6.76 11.76
N PHE A 98 7.75 7.18 10.93
CA PHE A 98 6.70 8.10 11.31
C PHE A 98 5.77 7.50 12.38
N ALA A 99 5.40 6.21 12.26
CA ALA A 99 4.63 5.49 13.28
C ALA A 99 5.35 5.49 14.64
N MET A 100 6.64 5.15 14.64
CA MET A 100 7.46 5.13 15.85
C MET A 100 7.57 6.53 16.48
N PHE A 101 7.72 7.57 15.66
CA PHE A 101 7.74 8.95 16.12
C PHE A 101 6.41 9.37 16.77
N LEU A 102 5.27 9.08 16.13
CA LEU A 102 3.94 9.36 16.68
C LEU A 102 3.68 8.61 18.00
N LEU A 103 4.13 7.36 18.09
CA LEU A 103 4.06 6.57 19.32
C LEU A 103 4.84 7.20 20.47
N TRP A 104 6.08 7.58 20.19
CA TRP A 104 6.93 8.22 21.17
C TRP A 104 6.33 9.54 21.66
N LEU A 105 5.84 10.36 20.73
CA LEU A 105 5.27 11.67 21.04
C LEU A 105 3.96 11.55 21.82
N THR A 106 3.08 10.61 21.45
CA THR A 106 1.84 10.31 22.19
C THR A 106 2.16 9.83 23.61
N ALA A 107 3.12 8.92 23.76
CA ALA A 107 3.54 8.42 25.08
C ALA A 107 4.14 9.54 25.95
N ALA A 108 4.91 10.46 25.37
CA ALA A 108 5.47 11.61 26.07
C ALA A 108 4.35 12.55 26.56
N ARG A 109 3.38 12.87 25.71
CA ARG A 109 2.24 13.74 26.07
C ARG A 109 1.33 13.12 27.13
N LEU A 110 1.05 11.83 27.04
CA LEU A 110 0.30 11.13 28.09
C LEU A 110 1.02 11.13 29.43
N ARG A 111 2.37 11.06 29.47
CA ARG A 111 3.10 11.17 30.74
C ARG A 111 3.04 12.58 31.33
N MET A 112 3.11 13.61 30.51
CA MET A 112 2.91 14.99 30.96
C MET A 112 1.49 15.16 31.53
N LEU A 113 0.50 14.60 30.85
CA LEU A 113 -0.89 14.60 31.30
C LEU A 113 -1.07 13.87 32.65
N ASP A 114 -0.48 12.68 32.80
CA ASP A 114 -0.52 11.93 34.06
C ASP A 114 0.18 12.67 35.20
N ALA A 115 1.29 13.37 34.93
CA ALA A 115 1.98 14.21 35.90
C ALA A 115 1.11 15.40 36.33
N ALA A 116 0.49 16.12 35.39
CA ALA A 116 -0.40 17.25 35.67
C ALA A 116 -1.63 16.82 36.49
N LEU A 117 -2.19 15.63 36.20
CA LEU A 117 -3.30 15.06 36.99
C LEU A 117 -2.87 14.48 38.35
N GLY A 118 -1.57 14.38 38.61
CA GLY A 118 -1.04 13.96 39.90
C GLY A 118 -0.83 15.11 40.88
N ASP A 119 -1.06 16.35 40.45
CA ASP A 119 -0.94 17.53 41.28
C ASP A 119 -2.17 17.67 42.18
N ASP A 120 -1.94 17.79 43.50
CA ASP A 120 -3.01 17.83 44.51
C ASP A 120 -3.89 19.08 44.37
N ASP A 121 -3.40 20.13 43.71
CA ASP A 121 -4.13 21.38 43.48
C ASP A 121 -5.23 21.25 42.41
N LEU A 122 -5.21 20.19 41.58
CA LEU A 122 -6.17 20.00 40.50
C LEU A 122 -7.31 19.05 40.92
N THR A 123 -8.46 19.60 41.30
CA THR A 123 -9.64 18.78 41.63
C THR A 123 -10.13 17.96 40.42
N ALA A 124 -10.54 16.71 40.67
CA ALA A 124 -11.04 15.80 39.62
C ALA A 124 -12.30 16.30 38.90
N SER A 125 -13.07 17.23 39.51
CA SER A 125 -14.19 17.92 38.85
C SER A 125 -13.69 18.92 37.82
N LEU A 126 -12.73 19.78 38.19
CA LEU A 126 -12.16 20.77 37.28
C LEU A 126 -11.47 20.10 36.09
N ALA A 127 -10.73 19.02 36.32
CA ALA A 127 -10.14 18.24 35.25
C ALA A 127 -11.20 17.76 34.26
N ARG A 128 -12.31 17.16 34.75
CA ARG A 128 -13.43 16.71 33.90
C ARG A 128 -14.09 17.83 33.12
N ASP A 129 -14.26 19.00 33.73
CA ASP A 129 -14.84 20.16 33.05
C ASP A 129 -13.92 20.66 31.92
N ILE A 130 -12.61 20.68 32.14
CA ILE A 130 -11.61 20.99 31.10
C ILE A 130 -11.67 19.96 29.97
N PHE A 131 -11.78 18.67 30.28
CA PHE A 131 -11.89 17.62 29.27
C PHE A 131 -13.17 17.74 28.42
N ARG A 132 -14.25 18.32 28.95
CA ARG A 132 -15.51 18.55 28.21
C ARG A 132 -15.46 19.73 27.25
N LEU A 133 -14.52 20.66 27.43
CA LEU A 133 -14.43 21.87 26.60
C LEU A 133 -13.81 21.61 25.22
N ASP A 134 -13.16 20.48 25.00
CA ASP A 134 -12.51 20.14 23.71
C ASP A 134 -12.91 18.73 23.20
N PRO A 135 -14.08 18.61 22.54
CA PRO A 135 -14.79 17.34 22.40
C PRO A 135 -14.22 16.29 21.41
N PRO A 136 -13.55 16.60 20.28
CA PRO A 136 -13.33 15.57 19.27
C PRO A 136 -12.26 14.54 19.64
N VAL A 137 -11.32 14.87 20.53
CA VAL A 137 -10.18 13.99 20.85
C VAL A 137 -10.25 13.40 22.26
N LEU A 138 -11.08 13.98 23.14
CA LEU A 138 -11.11 13.63 24.55
C LEU A 138 -12.32 12.80 24.98
N ASP A 139 -13.27 12.57 24.08
CA ASP A 139 -14.36 11.61 24.29
C ASP A 139 -13.85 10.19 24.57
N VAL A 140 -12.55 9.93 24.30
CA VAL A 140 -11.81 8.73 24.71
C VAL A 140 -11.90 8.45 26.22
N PHE A 141 -11.97 9.50 27.04
CA PHE A 141 -11.92 9.38 28.50
C PHE A 141 -13.30 9.41 29.17
N ASP A 142 -14.38 9.61 28.41
CA ASP A 142 -15.73 9.57 28.95
C ASP A 142 -16.08 8.14 29.43
N VAL A 143 -16.68 8.06 30.62
CA VAL A 143 -17.11 6.81 31.28
C VAL A 143 -18.09 6.02 30.39
N GLY A 144 -18.95 6.72 29.63
CA GLY A 144 -19.93 6.09 28.75
C GLY A 144 -19.28 5.33 27.59
N ASN A 145 -18.15 5.83 27.11
CA ASN A 145 -17.48 5.35 25.89
C ASN A 145 -16.66 4.06 26.09
N LEU A 146 -16.42 3.63 27.33
CA LEU A 146 -15.66 2.41 27.64
C LEU A 146 -16.53 1.18 27.96
N ARG A 147 -17.80 1.39 28.34
CA ARG A 147 -18.69 0.27 28.72
C ARG A 147 -19.34 -0.41 27.52
N GLN A 148 -19.48 0.30 26.41
CA GLN A 148 -19.97 -0.24 25.17
C GLN A 148 -18.82 -0.17 24.17
N LEU A 149 -18.55 -1.27 23.47
CA LEU A 149 -17.76 -1.29 22.23
C LEU A 149 -18.52 -0.52 21.13
N ALA A 150 -18.96 0.71 21.43
CA ALA A 150 -19.49 1.59 20.43
C ALA A 150 -18.35 1.84 19.44
N LEU A 151 -18.60 1.50 18.17
CA LEU A 151 -17.67 1.66 17.06
C LEU A 151 -17.10 3.09 16.94
N LEU A 152 -17.73 4.06 17.61
CA LEU A 152 -17.41 5.49 17.59
C LEU A 152 -16.95 6.04 18.94
N SER A 153 -16.72 5.20 19.96
CA SER A 153 -16.17 5.69 21.22
C SER A 153 -14.74 6.19 21.00
N GLY A 154 -14.30 7.24 21.70
CA GLY A 154 -12.98 7.81 21.44
C GLY A 154 -11.84 6.78 21.56
N PHE A 155 -11.96 5.82 22.49
CA PHE A 155 -11.00 4.71 22.61
C PHE A 155 -11.04 3.77 21.40
N SER A 156 -12.23 3.44 20.90
CA SER A 156 -12.39 2.67 19.66
C SER A 156 -11.82 3.43 18.47
N VAL A 157 -12.04 4.75 18.38
CA VAL A 157 -11.52 5.62 17.31
C VAL A 157 -9.99 5.68 17.36
N LEU A 158 -9.38 5.81 18.54
CA LEU A 158 -7.93 5.76 18.70
C LEU A 158 -7.36 4.42 18.23
N LEU A 159 -7.96 3.31 18.67
CA LEU A 159 -7.57 1.97 18.21
C LEU A 159 -7.82 1.78 16.71
N TRP A 160 -8.90 2.33 16.16
CA TRP A 160 -9.23 2.27 14.73
C TRP A 160 -8.21 3.04 13.90
N ILE A 161 -7.85 4.25 14.29
CA ILE A 161 -6.86 5.06 13.60
C ILE A 161 -5.49 4.39 13.66
N TRP A 162 -5.12 3.83 14.81
CA TRP A 162 -3.91 3.03 14.91
C TRP A 162 -3.96 1.80 13.99
N SER A 163 -5.08 1.09 13.99
CA SER A 163 -5.29 -0.12 13.18
C SER A 163 -5.26 0.21 11.68
N LEU A 164 -5.86 1.32 11.27
CA LEU A 164 -5.81 1.85 9.90
C LEU A 164 -4.39 2.27 9.52
N PHE A 165 -3.68 2.98 10.39
CA PHE A 165 -2.33 3.44 10.10
C PHE A 165 -1.36 2.27 9.95
N PHE A 166 -1.34 1.35 10.91
CA PHE A 166 -0.51 0.15 10.86
C PHE A 166 -0.97 -0.80 9.75
N GLY A 167 -2.28 -0.99 9.58
CA GLY A 167 -2.86 -1.81 8.52
C GLY A 167 -2.53 -1.28 7.13
N SER A 168 -2.57 0.04 6.91
CA SER A 168 -2.18 0.67 5.65
C SER A 168 -0.68 0.57 5.42
N SER A 169 0.14 0.68 6.47
CA SER A 169 1.59 0.47 6.37
C SER A 169 1.92 -0.98 6.00
N ILE A 170 1.24 -1.96 6.62
CA ILE A 170 1.34 -3.39 6.27
C ILE A 170 0.90 -3.59 4.82
N GLY A 171 -0.28 -3.05 4.43
CA GLY A 171 -0.81 -3.18 3.08
C GLY A 171 0.13 -2.60 2.02
N LEU A 172 0.76 -1.45 2.32
CA LEU A 172 1.78 -0.86 1.46
C LEU A 172 3.03 -1.71 1.34
N ILE A 173 3.54 -2.26 2.45
CA ILE A 173 4.67 -3.18 2.46
C ILE A 173 4.36 -4.41 1.60
N PHE A 174 3.18 -5.00 1.79
CA PHE A 174 2.74 -6.13 0.98
C PHE A 174 2.60 -5.74 -0.49
N SER A 175 2.00 -4.59 -0.81
CA SER A 175 1.84 -4.15 -2.19
C SER A 175 3.18 -3.87 -2.88
N ALA A 176 4.15 -3.27 -2.17
CA ALA A 176 5.46 -2.98 -2.72
C ALA A 176 6.29 -4.24 -2.97
N ILE A 177 6.06 -5.29 -2.18
CA ILE A 177 6.80 -6.56 -2.25
C ILE A 177 6.14 -7.56 -3.21
N VAL A 178 4.81 -7.63 -3.24
CA VAL A 178 4.04 -8.66 -3.97
C VAL A 178 3.67 -8.25 -5.39
N ILE A 179 3.54 -6.94 -5.68
CA ILE A 179 3.10 -6.46 -7.00
C ILE A 179 4.15 -6.59 -8.11
N PRO A 180 5.48 -6.44 -7.91
CA PRO A 180 6.38 -6.97 -8.91
C PRO A 180 6.24 -8.50 -8.80
N GLY A 181 5.82 -9.17 -9.88
CA GLY A 181 5.59 -10.61 -9.97
C GLY A 181 6.85 -11.46 -9.77
N VAL A 182 7.59 -11.19 -8.69
CA VAL A 182 8.64 -12.01 -8.15
C VAL A 182 7.95 -13.23 -7.60
N ALA A 183 7.75 -14.21 -8.47
CA ALA A 183 7.53 -15.59 -8.06
C ALA A 183 8.51 -15.88 -6.93
N ALA A 184 7.97 -16.11 -5.73
CA ALA A 184 8.66 -16.29 -4.46
C ALA A 184 10.12 -16.76 -4.61
N SER A 185 11.06 -15.83 -4.76
CA SER A 185 12.45 -16.15 -4.45
C SER A 185 12.52 -16.28 -2.94
N GLU A 186 13.29 -17.26 -2.44
CA GLU A 186 13.40 -17.53 -1.00
C GLU A 186 13.74 -16.27 -0.18
N ASP A 187 14.44 -15.30 -0.79
CA ASP A 187 14.84 -14.04 -0.17
C ASP A 187 13.68 -13.07 0.13
N VAL A 188 12.62 -13.05 -0.68
CA VAL A 188 11.46 -12.15 -0.45
C VAL A 188 10.72 -12.51 0.85
N SER A 189 10.75 -13.78 1.22
CA SER A 189 10.13 -14.26 2.47
C SER A 189 10.83 -13.71 3.72
N VAL A 190 12.14 -13.51 3.66
CA VAL A 190 12.95 -13.02 4.78
C VAL A 190 12.69 -11.55 5.03
N GLU A 191 12.66 -10.72 3.98
CA GLU A 191 12.37 -9.28 4.13
C GLU A 191 10.95 -9.06 4.67
N LEU A 192 9.96 -9.76 4.13
CA LEU A 192 8.57 -9.65 4.60
C LEU A 192 8.45 -10.06 6.08
N LEU A 193 9.15 -11.13 6.48
CA LEU A 193 9.21 -11.57 7.87
C LEU A 193 9.87 -10.52 8.77
N LEU A 194 10.97 -9.91 8.33
CA LEU A 194 11.64 -8.83 9.09
C LEU A 194 10.73 -7.62 9.27
N TYR A 195 9.99 -7.22 8.23
CA TYR A 195 8.99 -6.14 8.34
C TYR A 195 7.87 -6.50 9.30
N ALA A 196 7.31 -7.72 9.21
CA ALA A 196 6.28 -8.18 10.13
C ALA A 196 6.76 -8.18 11.59
N ILE A 197 7.99 -8.63 11.85
CA ILE A 197 8.63 -8.59 13.17
C ILE A 197 8.79 -7.14 13.64
N ALA A 198 9.28 -6.23 12.78
CA ALA A 198 9.46 -4.83 13.12
C ALA A 198 8.12 -4.15 13.48
N ILE A 199 7.07 -4.41 12.71
CA ILE A 199 5.71 -3.89 12.96
C ILE A 199 5.18 -4.40 14.31
N LEU A 200 5.32 -5.71 14.57
CA LEU A 200 4.92 -6.31 15.84
C LEU A 200 5.69 -5.70 17.01
N ALA A 201 7.01 -5.52 16.87
CA ALA A 201 7.85 -4.91 17.90
C ALA A 201 7.45 -3.47 18.20
N ILE A 202 7.13 -2.67 17.17
CA ILE A 202 6.65 -1.29 17.30
C ILE A 202 5.30 -1.25 18.02
N MET A 203 4.35 -2.13 17.65
CA MET A 203 3.04 -2.22 18.32
C MET A 203 3.18 -2.62 19.79
N VAL A 204 3.99 -3.63 20.11
CA VAL A 204 4.25 -4.08 21.48
C VAL A 204 4.91 -2.97 22.29
N TYR A 205 5.91 -2.28 21.72
CA TYR A 205 6.56 -1.14 22.37
C TYR A 205 5.55 -0.02 22.66
N GLY A 206 4.74 0.36 21.68
CA GLY A 206 3.70 1.37 21.82
C GLY A 206 2.70 1.03 22.93
N ALA A 207 2.16 -0.18 22.91
CA ALA A 207 1.24 -0.67 23.94
C ALA A 207 1.87 -0.65 25.34
N ALA A 208 3.12 -1.12 25.47
CA ALA A 208 3.85 -1.14 26.74
C ALA A 208 4.10 0.26 27.32
N ARG A 209 4.25 1.29 26.46
CA ARG A 209 4.49 2.68 26.89
C ARG A 209 3.20 3.45 27.18
N ILE A 210 2.12 3.17 26.46
CA ILE A 210 0.88 3.96 26.49
C ILE A 210 -0.13 3.40 27.48
N VAL A 211 -0.37 2.08 27.47
CA VAL A 211 -1.42 1.44 28.28
C VAL A 211 -1.27 1.68 29.79
N PRO A 212 -0.07 1.60 30.41
CA PRO A 212 0.08 1.84 31.84
C PRO A 212 -0.27 3.28 32.24
N VAL A 213 0.08 4.25 31.39
CA VAL A 213 -0.18 5.68 31.64
C VAL A 213 -1.68 5.97 31.53
N LEU A 214 -2.32 5.47 30.47
CA LEU A 214 -3.78 5.57 30.32
C LEU A 214 -4.52 4.96 31.50
N ARG A 215 -4.07 3.80 32.01
CA ARG A 215 -4.68 3.16 33.17
C ARG A 215 -4.61 4.04 34.42
N ARG A 216 -3.51 4.77 34.64
CA ARG A 216 -3.36 5.69 35.77
C ARG A 216 -4.25 6.93 35.61
N ILE A 217 -4.20 7.57 34.44
CA ILE A 217 -5.05 8.74 34.12
C ILE A 217 -6.52 8.39 34.31
N HIS A 218 -6.96 7.24 33.78
CA HIS A 218 -8.34 6.81 33.90
C HIS A 218 -8.72 6.48 35.35
N GLY A 219 -7.83 5.85 36.11
CA GLY A 219 -8.05 5.60 37.54
C GLY A 219 -8.26 6.89 38.33
N LYS A 220 -7.50 7.94 38.01
CA LYS A 220 -7.65 9.28 38.62
C LYS A 220 -8.96 9.98 38.22
N LEU A 221 -9.37 9.85 36.97
CA LEU A 221 -10.56 10.54 36.45
C LEU A 221 -11.89 9.89 36.84
N ASN A 222 -11.95 8.56 36.83
CA ASN A 222 -13.21 7.82 36.86
C ASN A 222 -13.34 6.82 38.03
N ASP A 223 -12.36 6.78 38.93
CA ASP A 223 -12.29 5.89 40.11
C ASP A 223 -12.50 4.39 39.77
N GLN A 224 -12.34 4.05 38.48
CA GLN A 224 -12.51 2.70 37.95
C GLN A 224 -11.18 2.19 37.41
N ARG A 225 -10.83 0.95 37.75
CA ARG A 225 -9.65 0.29 37.17
C ARG A 225 -9.98 -0.17 35.76
N LEU A 226 -9.37 0.47 34.77
CA LEU A 226 -9.44 0.06 33.36
C LEU A 226 -8.91 -1.40 33.21
N LYS A 227 -9.82 -2.37 33.06
CA LYS A 227 -9.49 -3.79 32.84
C LYS A 227 -9.30 -4.08 31.35
N VAL A 228 -8.33 -3.43 30.73
CA VAL A 228 -7.83 -3.85 29.41
C VAL A 228 -6.66 -4.81 29.66
N GLY A 229 -6.93 -6.11 29.52
CA GLY A 229 -5.90 -7.14 29.54
C GLY A 229 -5.15 -7.19 28.21
N LEU A 230 -3.84 -7.43 28.24
CA LEU A 230 -2.97 -7.56 27.06
C LEU A 230 -3.58 -8.51 26.01
N ALA A 231 -4.21 -9.60 26.47
CA ALA A 231 -4.90 -10.57 25.61
C ALA A 231 -5.98 -9.94 24.71
N ARG A 232 -6.73 -8.93 25.20
CA ARG A 232 -7.76 -8.26 24.39
C ARG A 232 -7.16 -7.40 23.28
N ILE A 233 -6.03 -6.75 23.55
CA ILE A 233 -5.30 -5.97 22.55
C ILE A 233 -4.76 -6.91 21.47
N VAL A 234 -4.13 -8.02 21.86
CA VAL A 234 -3.62 -9.03 20.94
C VAL A 234 -4.76 -9.59 20.06
N VAL A 235 -5.91 -9.94 20.66
CA VAL A 235 -7.08 -10.41 19.89
C VAL A 235 -7.60 -9.35 18.93
N ALA A 236 -7.73 -8.09 19.35
CA ALA A 236 -8.18 -7.01 18.48
C ALA A 236 -7.21 -6.80 17.29
N THR A 237 -5.90 -6.81 17.55
CA THR A 237 -4.88 -6.74 16.50
C THR A 237 -4.97 -7.92 15.55
N LEU A 238 -5.11 -9.15 16.05
CA LEU A 238 -5.27 -10.35 15.22
C LEU A 238 -6.54 -10.29 14.37
N VAL A 239 -7.65 -9.77 14.90
CA VAL A 239 -8.92 -9.60 14.16
C VAL A 239 -8.77 -8.55 13.06
N VAL A 240 -8.08 -7.44 13.31
CA VAL A 240 -7.79 -6.43 12.28
C VAL A 240 -6.90 -7.02 11.19
N VAL A 241 -5.82 -7.71 11.56
CA VAL A 241 -4.93 -8.39 10.60
C VAL A 241 -5.72 -9.40 9.77
N ALA A 242 -6.53 -10.25 10.41
CA ALA A 242 -7.40 -11.20 9.71
C ALA A 242 -8.42 -10.50 8.82
N GLY A 243 -9.02 -9.40 9.27
CA GLY A 243 -9.97 -8.60 8.51
C GLY A 243 -9.34 -7.95 7.28
N VAL A 244 -8.11 -7.44 7.39
CA VAL A 244 -7.33 -6.92 6.25
C VAL A 244 -7.01 -8.03 5.27
N LEU A 245 -6.61 -9.21 5.74
CA LEU A 245 -6.36 -10.38 4.91
C LEU A 245 -7.65 -10.86 4.18
N VAL A 246 -8.81 -10.80 4.84
CA VAL A 246 -10.10 -11.20 4.24
C VAL A 246 -10.66 -10.14 3.28
N ALA A 247 -10.56 -8.86 3.62
CA ALA A 247 -11.08 -7.75 2.82
C ALA A 247 -10.24 -7.46 1.58
N ASN A 248 -9.00 -7.93 1.55
CA ASN A 248 -8.14 -7.90 0.38
C ASN A 248 -7.83 -9.35 0.00
N PRO A 249 -8.78 -10.07 -0.62
CA PRO A 249 -8.55 -11.44 -1.08
C PRO A 249 -7.39 -11.53 -2.09
N ASP A 250 -7.01 -10.40 -2.69
CA ASP A 250 -5.86 -10.24 -3.57
C ASP A 250 -4.52 -10.05 -2.83
N ILE A 251 -4.49 -10.05 -1.48
CA ILE A 251 -3.24 -10.20 -0.71
C ILE A 251 -2.97 -11.71 -0.65
N PRO A 252 -2.18 -12.27 -1.57
CA PRO A 252 -2.03 -13.70 -1.68
C PRO A 252 -1.03 -14.10 -0.61
N GLY A 253 -1.53 -14.77 0.41
CA GLY A 253 -0.73 -15.80 1.04
C GLY A 253 -0.51 -16.92 0.02
N VAL A 254 0.69 -16.96 -0.54
CA VAL A 254 1.47 -18.21 -0.68
C VAL A 254 1.05 -19.22 -1.76
N LEU A 255 -0.13 -19.22 -2.37
CA LEU A 255 -0.43 -20.15 -3.48
C LEU A 255 -1.33 -19.50 -4.52
N VAL A 256 -1.01 -19.78 -5.79
CA VAL A 256 -1.73 -19.42 -7.03
C VAL A 256 -1.27 -18.10 -7.67
N ALA A 257 -0.23 -18.23 -8.49
CA ALA A 257 -0.10 -17.47 -9.73
C ALA A 257 -1.41 -17.61 -10.53
N GLY A 258 -2.15 -16.52 -10.66
CA GLY A 258 -3.47 -16.51 -11.28
C GLY A 258 -3.88 -15.11 -11.68
N GLY A 259 -3.00 -14.40 -12.39
CA GLY A 259 -3.45 -13.25 -13.18
C GLY A 259 -4.49 -13.74 -14.18
N GLU A 260 -5.58 -13.00 -14.38
CA GLU A 260 -6.55 -13.32 -15.42
C GLU A 260 -5.84 -13.22 -16.78
N TYR A 261 -5.58 -14.37 -17.40
CA TYR A 261 -4.99 -14.46 -18.73
C TYR A 261 -6.02 -14.99 -19.72
N ARG A 262 -5.87 -14.58 -20.97
CA ARG A 262 -6.58 -15.15 -22.10
C ARG A 262 -5.67 -16.16 -22.79
N THR A 263 -6.20 -17.33 -23.11
CA THR A 263 -5.45 -18.34 -23.87
C THR A 263 -5.63 -18.10 -25.37
N VAL A 264 -4.55 -18.34 -26.13
CA VAL A 264 -4.51 -18.24 -27.59
C VAL A 264 -3.81 -19.48 -28.14
N GLY A 265 -4.40 -20.10 -29.16
CA GLY A 265 -3.95 -21.40 -29.69
C GLY A 265 -4.53 -22.61 -28.93
N PRO A 266 -4.03 -23.84 -29.18
CA PRO A 266 -2.92 -24.18 -30.07
C PRO A 266 -3.25 -23.87 -31.53
N ALA A 267 -2.34 -23.19 -32.22
CA ALA A 267 -2.50 -22.86 -33.63
C ALA A 267 -1.13 -22.67 -34.28
N ARG A 268 -1.06 -22.73 -35.62
CA ARG A 268 0.14 -22.31 -36.33
C ARG A 268 0.43 -20.84 -36.05
N ALA A 269 1.70 -20.49 -35.98
CA ALA A 269 2.14 -19.12 -35.79
C ALA A 269 3.21 -18.76 -36.80
N ASN A 270 3.28 -17.49 -37.16
CA ASN A 270 4.37 -16.92 -37.93
C ASN A 270 5.01 -15.78 -37.14
N ALA A 271 6.34 -15.76 -37.07
CA ALA A 271 7.05 -14.67 -36.40
C ALA A 271 7.29 -13.51 -37.38
N ILE A 272 6.88 -12.30 -36.98
CA ILE A 272 7.10 -11.05 -37.72
C ILE A 272 8.54 -10.56 -37.50
N ASP A 273 8.97 -10.62 -36.23
CA ASP A 273 10.29 -10.21 -35.75
C ASP A 273 10.73 -11.17 -34.62
N GLY A 274 11.80 -10.85 -33.88
CA GLY A 274 12.34 -11.70 -32.82
C GLY A 274 11.49 -11.81 -31.55
N GLU A 275 10.35 -11.12 -31.45
CA GLU A 275 9.47 -11.16 -30.27
C GLU A 275 7.97 -11.17 -30.59
N THR A 276 7.58 -11.01 -31.85
CA THR A 276 6.18 -10.86 -32.25
C THR A 276 5.72 -12.01 -33.12
N LEU A 277 4.66 -12.69 -32.69
CA LEU A 277 3.96 -13.75 -33.40
C LEU A 277 2.63 -13.26 -33.95
N ILE A 278 2.28 -13.73 -35.15
CA ILE A 278 0.91 -13.72 -35.68
C ILE A 278 0.42 -15.15 -35.66
N MET A 279 -0.62 -15.41 -34.88
CA MET A 279 -1.28 -16.69 -34.79
C MET A 279 -2.23 -16.88 -35.97
N GLU A 280 -2.41 -18.12 -36.41
CA GLU A 280 -3.45 -18.50 -37.35
C GLU A 280 -4.82 -18.13 -36.74
N GLY A 281 -5.56 -17.25 -37.42
CA GLY A 281 -6.72 -16.55 -36.84
C GLY A 281 -6.53 -15.03 -36.74
N GLY A 282 -5.31 -14.52 -36.93
CA GLY A 282 -4.99 -13.10 -37.03
C GLY A 282 -4.63 -12.42 -35.71
N GLU A 283 -4.56 -13.18 -34.62
CA GLU A 283 -4.19 -12.65 -33.31
C GLU A 283 -2.68 -12.39 -33.26
N VAL A 284 -2.30 -11.19 -32.79
CA VAL A 284 -0.89 -10.83 -32.61
C VAL A 284 -0.53 -11.03 -31.15
N VAL A 285 0.57 -11.74 -30.89
CA VAL A 285 1.13 -11.95 -29.55
C VAL A 285 2.60 -11.51 -29.52
N VAL A 286 2.93 -10.61 -28.61
CA VAL A 286 4.30 -10.18 -28.30
C VAL A 286 4.79 -10.99 -27.10
N LEU A 287 5.95 -11.61 -27.23
CA LEU A 287 6.57 -12.43 -26.20
C LEU A 287 6.89 -11.57 -24.98
N LEU A 288 6.22 -11.86 -23.86
CA LEU A 288 6.39 -11.15 -22.60
C LEU A 288 7.78 -11.42 -22.00
N GLY A 289 8.39 -10.42 -21.39
CA GLY A 289 9.61 -10.57 -20.60
C GLY A 289 10.92 -10.54 -21.39
N ILE A 290 10.85 -10.35 -22.71
CA ILE A 290 12.03 -10.22 -23.55
C ILE A 290 11.98 -8.95 -24.40
N GLU A 291 13.16 -8.43 -24.73
CA GLU A 291 13.37 -7.47 -25.81
C GLU A 291 14.29 -8.12 -26.84
N SER A 292 13.78 -8.35 -28.06
CA SER A 292 14.53 -8.99 -29.14
C SER A 292 15.38 -8.01 -29.95
N LEU A 293 16.39 -8.54 -30.64
CA LEU A 293 17.13 -7.77 -31.64
C LEU A 293 16.20 -7.43 -32.82
N ARG A 294 16.15 -6.15 -33.19
CA ARG A 294 15.17 -5.67 -34.18
C ARG A 294 15.61 -5.96 -35.60
N PRO A 295 14.69 -6.24 -36.54
CA PRO A 295 15.04 -6.40 -37.96
C PRO A 295 15.92 -5.25 -38.47
N GLY A 296 16.96 -5.57 -39.25
CA GLY A 296 17.96 -4.61 -39.73
C GLY A 296 19.02 -4.17 -38.71
N GLN A 297 18.94 -4.61 -37.45
CA GLN A 297 19.99 -4.35 -36.46
C GLN A 297 21.25 -5.15 -36.77
N THR A 298 22.40 -4.48 -36.65
CA THR A 298 23.73 -5.05 -36.87
C THR A 298 24.44 -5.27 -35.54
N CYS A 299 25.09 -6.42 -35.40
CA CYS A 299 25.98 -6.76 -34.29
C CYS A 299 27.37 -7.09 -34.85
N PHE A 300 28.36 -7.18 -33.97
CA PHE A 300 29.71 -7.58 -34.31
C PHE A 300 30.04 -8.89 -33.60
N ASP A 301 30.72 -9.79 -34.30
CA ASP A 301 31.15 -11.06 -33.72
C ASP A 301 32.49 -10.93 -32.97
N GLY A 302 33.07 -12.08 -32.57
CA GLY A 302 34.32 -12.11 -31.80
C GLY A 302 35.55 -11.65 -32.59
N ASP A 303 35.49 -11.67 -33.92
CA ASP A 303 36.53 -11.17 -34.83
C ASP A 303 36.30 -9.69 -35.20
N GLY A 304 35.15 -9.14 -34.80
CA GLY A 304 34.74 -7.77 -35.09
C GLY A 304 34.04 -7.61 -36.43
N ASP A 305 33.65 -8.71 -37.08
CA ASP A 305 32.91 -8.67 -38.33
C ASP A 305 31.42 -8.39 -38.08
N ALA A 306 30.86 -7.51 -38.90
CA ALA A 306 29.46 -7.10 -38.79
C ALA A 306 28.52 -8.17 -39.35
N TYR A 307 27.43 -8.49 -38.64
CA TYR A 307 26.40 -9.42 -39.09
C TYR A 307 24.97 -8.97 -38.73
N PRO A 308 23.94 -9.39 -39.49
CA PRO A 308 22.56 -8.91 -39.34
C PRO A 308 21.84 -9.67 -38.21
N CYS A 309 22.25 -9.42 -36.97
CA CYS A 309 21.74 -10.14 -35.80
C CYS A 309 20.22 -9.99 -35.57
N GLY A 310 19.63 -8.86 -35.98
CA GLY A 310 18.18 -8.67 -35.94
C GLY A 310 17.39 -9.60 -36.86
N ASP A 311 17.91 -9.82 -38.06
CA ASP A 311 17.30 -10.74 -39.03
C ASP A 311 17.50 -12.19 -38.58
N GLN A 312 18.66 -12.49 -37.96
CA GLN A 312 18.89 -13.80 -37.33
C GLN A 312 17.93 -14.07 -36.18
N ALA A 313 17.59 -13.09 -35.34
CA ALA A 313 16.58 -13.24 -34.30
C ALA A 313 15.21 -13.59 -34.88
N THR A 314 14.81 -12.90 -35.95
CA THR A 314 13.56 -13.17 -36.66
C THR A 314 13.53 -14.59 -37.25
N VAL A 315 14.57 -14.96 -38.01
CA VAL A 315 14.70 -16.30 -38.60
C VAL A 315 14.72 -17.39 -37.53
N HIS A 316 15.37 -17.13 -36.40
CA HIS A 316 15.42 -18.07 -35.30
C HIS A 316 14.04 -18.29 -34.70
N LEU A 317 13.28 -17.23 -34.39
CA LEU A 317 11.92 -17.39 -33.86
C LEU A 317 11.00 -18.08 -34.88
N GLN A 318 11.12 -17.75 -36.17
CA GLN A 318 10.40 -18.47 -37.24
C GLN A 318 10.72 -19.97 -37.22
N SER A 319 11.99 -20.34 -37.06
CA SER A 319 12.40 -21.74 -37.01
C SER A 319 11.83 -22.49 -35.80
N LEU A 320 11.65 -21.81 -34.66
CA LEU A 320 11.07 -22.40 -33.45
C LEU A 320 9.58 -22.71 -33.61
N VAL A 321 8.86 -21.96 -34.46
CA VAL A 321 7.40 -22.10 -34.64
C VAL A 321 6.98 -22.79 -35.94
N ALA A 322 7.90 -22.95 -36.91
CA ALA A 322 7.57 -23.43 -38.27
C ALA A 322 6.90 -24.81 -38.32
N ALA A 323 7.25 -25.73 -37.42
CA ALA A 323 6.85 -27.14 -37.49
C ALA A 323 5.89 -27.58 -36.37
N VAL A 324 5.50 -26.67 -35.48
CA VAL A 324 4.72 -26.97 -34.27
C VAL A 324 3.57 -25.98 -34.13
N ASP A 325 2.53 -26.37 -33.42
CA ASP A 325 1.52 -25.42 -32.97
C ASP A 325 2.08 -24.63 -31.78
N VAL A 326 1.59 -23.40 -31.60
CA VAL A 326 1.97 -22.53 -30.49
C VAL A 326 0.75 -22.29 -29.62
N PHE A 327 0.95 -22.35 -28.30
CA PHE A 327 -0.04 -22.00 -27.30
C PHE A 327 0.49 -20.86 -26.44
N CYS A 328 -0.34 -19.85 -26.16
CA CYS A 328 0.06 -18.67 -25.43
C CYS A 328 -0.91 -18.32 -24.29
N PHE A 329 -0.34 -17.90 -23.16
CA PHE A 329 -1.02 -17.24 -22.05
C PHE A 329 -0.83 -15.71 -22.17
N VAL A 330 -1.90 -14.97 -22.48
CA VAL A 330 -1.87 -13.53 -22.82
C VAL A 330 -2.45 -12.69 -21.68
N TYR A 331 -1.67 -11.75 -21.13
CA TYR A 331 -1.99 -10.98 -19.91
C TYR A 331 -2.49 -9.55 -20.16
N TYR A 332 -1.87 -8.87 -21.12
CA TYR A 332 -2.21 -7.52 -21.58
C TYR A 332 -2.36 -7.60 -23.10
N PRO A 333 -3.04 -6.68 -23.81
CA PRO A 333 -3.90 -7.03 -24.96
C PRO A 333 -3.27 -7.97 -26.00
N ASN A 334 -1.95 -7.89 -26.19
CA ASN A 334 -1.14 -8.83 -26.95
C ASN A 334 0.14 -9.35 -26.26
N LEU A 335 0.46 -9.05 -25.00
CA LEU A 335 1.66 -9.56 -24.32
C LEU A 335 1.40 -10.93 -23.70
N GLY A 336 2.21 -11.94 -24.04
CA GLY A 336 2.01 -13.29 -23.53
C GLY A 336 3.23 -14.19 -23.48
N ILE A 337 3.12 -15.26 -22.69
CA ILE A 337 4.08 -16.35 -22.62
C ILE A 337 3.64 -17.44 -23.58
N CYS A 338 4.52 -17.83 -24.50
CA CYS A 338 4.17 -18.74 -25.59
C CYS A 338 5.06 -19.96 -25.57
N ILE A 339 4.46 -21.12 -25.79
CA ILE A 339 5.13 -22.41 -25.82
C ILE A 339 4.86 -23.13 -27.14
N PRO A 340 5.86 -23.80 -27.71
CA PRO A 340 5.63 -24.75 -28.78
C PRO A 340 4.96 -26.02 -28.22
N ILE A 341 3.89 -26.47 -28.87
CA ILE A 341 3.16 -27.70 -28.54
C ILE A 341 3.52 -28.76 -29.59
N PRO A 342 4.32 -29.78 -29.23
CA PRO A 342 4.54 -30.93 -30.10
C PRO A 342 3.24 -31.66 -30.41
N GLU A 343 3.17 -32.28 -31.59
CA GLU A 343 1.99 -33.04 -32.01
C GLU A 343 1.67 -34.16 -30.99
N GLY A 344 0.43 -34.18 -30.51
CA GLY A 344 -0.04 -35.16 -29.53
C GLY A 344 0.33 -34.87 -28.07
N SER A 345 1.02 -33.75 -27.77
CA SER A 345 1.24 -33.31 -26.39
C SER A 345 -0.04 -32.69 -25.79
N PRO A 346 -0.33 -32.91 -24.49
CA PRO A 346 -1.42 -32.22 -23.82
C PRO A 346 -1.12 -30.72 -23.71
N LEU A 347 -2.18 -29.90 -23.73
CA LEU A 347 -2.05 -28.47 -23.44
C LEU A 347 -1.77 -28.27 -21.95
N PRO A 348 -0.96 -27.27 -21.58
CA PRO A 348 -0.79 -26.90 -20.18
C PRO A 348 -2.14 -26.42 -19.61
N GLU A 349 -2.45 -26.84 -18.38
CA GLU A 349 -3.67 -26.41 -17.68
C GLU A 349 -3.48 -25.03 -17.02
N SER A 350 -2.23 -24.67 -16.71
CA SER A 350 -1.85 -23.39 -16.11
C SER A 350 -0.49 -22.90 -16.57
N GLU A 351 -0.21 -21.60 -16.39
CA GLU A 351 1.14 -21.04 -16.59
C GLU A 351 2.18 -21.74 -15.70
N ALA A 352 1.81 -22.17 -14.50
CA ALA A 352 2.72 -22.83 -13.58
C ALA A 352 3.25 -24.17 -14.13
N ASP A 353 2.53 -24.78 -15.08
CA ASP A 353 2.95 -26.00 -15.77
C ASP A 353 3.95 -25.70 -16.91
N VAL A 354 4.21 -24.43 -17.21
CA VAL A 354 5.17 -24.01 -18.23
C VAL A 354 6.58 -23.95 -17.64
N TYR A 355 7.42 -24.89 -18.07
CA TYR A 355 8.84 -24.83 -17.76
C TYR A 355 9.51 -23.67 -18.50
N VAL A 356 10.19 -22.80 -17.75
CA VAL A 356 10.90 -21.64 -18.31
C VAL A 356 11.78 -22.05 -19.49
N ALA A 357 12.56 -23.13 -19.36
CA ALA A 357 13.48 -23.58 -20.40
C ALA A 357 12.81 -24.02 -21.72
N GLU A 358 11.51 -24.30 -21.72
CA GLU A 358 10.82 -24.85 -22.89
C GLU A 358 10.03 -23.80 -23.69
N ASN A 359 9.76 -22.64 -23.09
CA ASN A 359 9.02 -21.55 -23.74
C ASN A 359 9.86 -20.80 -24.79
N LEU A 360 9.18 -20.08 -25.67
CA LEU A 360 9.83 -19.38 -26.78
C LEU A 360 10.77 -18.28 -26.28
N GLN A 361 10.39 -17.57 -25.21
CA GLN A 361 11.21 -16.53 -24.58
C GLN A 361 12.59 -17.05 -24.18
N ALA A 362 12.63 -18.14 -23.43
CA ALA A 362 13.86 -18.74 -22.95
C ALA A 362 14.73 -19.25 -24.08
N ARG A 363 14.14 -19.80 -25.14
CA ARG A 363 14.89 -20.22 -26.33
C ARG A 363 15.54 -19.03 -27.03
N MET A 364 14.82 -17.92 -27.16
CA MET A 364 15.37 -16.68 -27.72
C MET A 364 16.51 -16.10 -26.87
N VAL A 365 16.34 -16.05 -25.54
CA VAL A 365 17.38 -15.57 -24.61
C VAL A 365 18.59 -16.50 -24.58
N ALA A 366 18.38 -17.81 -24.53
CA ALA A 366 19.47 -18.80 -24.54
C ALA A 366 20.27 -18.77 -25.85
N ALA A 367 19.64 -18.41 -26.97
CA ALA A 367 20.32 -18.19 -28.24
C ALA A 367 21.06 -16.84 -28.33
N GLY A 368 20.97 -15.98 -27.31
CA GLY A 368 21.57 -14.64 -27.34
C GLY A 368 20.95 -13.72 -28.41
N LEU A 369 19.70 -13.98 -28.81
CA LEU A 369 18.97 -13.24 -29.83
C LEU A 369 17.84 -12.36 -29.25
N ALA A 370 17.64 -12.46 -27.93
CA ALA A 370 16.81 -11.55 -27.14
C ALA A 370 17.42 -11.36 -25.75
N PHE A 371 17.01 -10.29 -25.09
CA PHE A 371 17.45 -9.90 -23.76
C PHE A 371 16.27 -9.99 -22.80
N ALA A 372 16.54 -10.40 -21.56
CA ALA A 372 15.55 -10.36 -20.51
C ALA A 372 15.24 -8.89 -20.19
N ASP A 373 13.98 -8.48 -20.34
CA ASP A 373 13.54 -7.16 -19.91
C ASP A 373 13.45 -7.10 -18.36
N ARG A 374 13.00 -5.97 -17.79
CA ARG A 374 12.89 -5.85 -16.33
C ARG A 374 11.95 -6.90 -15.70
N GLY A 375 10.86 -7.25 -16.38
CA GLY A 375 9.91 -8.27 -15.93
C GLY A 375 10.45 -9.69 -16.13
N GLY A 376 11.21 -9.91 -17.20
CA GLY A 376 11.84 -11.19 -17.52
C GLY A 376 13.10 -11.51 -16.73
N ALA A 377 13.80 -10.50 -16.20
CA ALA A 377 15.09 -10.66 -15.54
C ALA A 377 15.08 -11.70 -14.42
N VAL A 378 13.96 -11.84 -13.70
CA VAL A 378 13.81 -12.78 -12.59
C VAL A 378 13.92 -14.24 -13.07
N TYR A 379 13.30 -14.60 -14.20
CA TYR A 379 13.23 -15.98 -14.66
C TYR A 379 14.12 -16.29 -15.88
N LEU A 380 14.46 -15.28 -16.69
CA LEU A 380 15.34 -15.41 -17.86
C LEU A 380 16.78 -14.95 -17.59
N GLY A 381 17.03 -14.23 -16.48
CA GLY A 381 18.35 -13.72 -16.11
C GLY A 381 19.45 -14.80 -16.12
N PRO A 382 19.24 -15.98 -15.49
CA PRO A 382 20.24 -17.05 -15.52
C PRO A 382 20.58 -17.57 -16.92
N LEU A 383 19.60 -17.55 -17.84
CA LEU A 383 19.81 -17.94 -19.24
C LEU A 383 20.59 -16.86 -20.00
N GLN A 384 20.26 -15.59 -19.77
CA GLN A 384 20.98 -14.46 -20.35
C GLN A 384 22.44 -14.45 -19.87
N ASP A 385 22.68 -14.59 -18.56
CA ASP A 385 24.03 -14.61 -17.99
C ASP A 385 24.84 -15.78 -18.57
N LYS A 386 24.19 -16.91 -18.82
CA LYS A 386 24.82 -18.06 -19.49
C LYS A 386 25.18 -17.73 -20.93
N ALA A 387 24.24 -17.20 -21.72
CA ALA A 387 24.49 -16.79 -23.11
C ALA A 387 25.62 -15.74 -23.20
N GLN A 388 25.68 -14.82 -22.23
CA GLN A 388 26.73 -13.82 -22.12
C GLN A 388 28.09 -14.45 -21.81
N ARG A 389 28.18 -15.34 -20.81
CA ARG A 389 29.42 -16.05 -20.46
C ARG A 389 29.93 -16.91 -21.62
N ASP A 390 29.01 -17.58 -22.30
CA ASP A 390 29.30 -18.50 -23.40
C ASP A 390 29.50 -17.75 -24.74
N ARG A 391 29.33 -16.41 -24.73
CA ARG A 391 29.43 -15.54 -25.92
C ARG A 391 28.57 -16.03 -27.08
N VAL A 392 27.29 -16.27 -26.82
CA VAL A 392 26.33 -16.77 -27.82
C VAL A 392 25.53 -15.60 -28.42
N GLY A 393 25.20 -15.69 -29.71
CA GLY A 393 24.36 -14.68 -30.37
C GLY A 393 25.02 -13.30 -30.35
N ALA A 394 24.29 -12.27 -29.95
CA ALA A 394 24.83 -10.90 -29.83
C ALA A 394 26.02 -10.79 -28.87
N TRP A 395 26.15 -11.69 -27.90
CA TRP A 395 27.24 -11.67 -26.92
C TRP A 395 28.61 -12.10 -27.48
N GLN A 396 28.68 -12.45 -28.78
CA GLN A 396 29.93 -12.76 -29.46
C GLN A 396 30.88 -11.56 -29.54
N GLY A 397 30.34 -10.34 -29.63
CA GLY A 397 31.13 -9.12 -29.74
C GLY A 397 30.33 -7.87 -29.35
N ALA A 398 30.62 -6.75 -30.01
CA ALA A 398 29.96 -5.49 -29.72
C ALA A 398 28.55 -5.44 -30.35
N PHE A 399 27.61 -4.82 -29.66
CA PHE A 399 26.28 -4.54 -30.21
C PHE A 399 25.65 -3.36 -29.46
N GLU A 400 24.67 -2.73 -30.09
CA GLU A 400 23.79 -1.78 -29.41
C GLU A 400 22.62 -2.56 -28.79
N PRO A 401 22.37 -2.49 -27.48
CA PRO A 401 21.19 -3.14 -26.90
C PRO A 401 19.89 -2.60 -27.53
N PRO A 402 18.86 -3.43 -27.74
CA PRO A 402 17.57 -2.91 -28.18
C PRO A 402 17.06 -1.89 -27.17
N GLY A 403 16.81 -0.66 -27.63
CA GLY A 403 16.24 0.39 -26.79
C GLY A 403 14.72 0.22 -26.64
N ARG A 404 14.18 0.58 -25.47
CA ARG A 404 12.75 0.60 -25.16
C ARG A 404 11.94 1.24 -26.30
N ARG A 405 10.83 0.61 -26.74
CA ARG A 405 9.90 1.13 -27.77
C ARG A 405 9.47 2.57 -27.46
N THR A 406 10.15 3.56 -28.04
CA THR A 406 9.75 4.96 -28.00
C THR A 406 8.88 5.25 -29.24
N GLY A 407 7.60 4.90 -29.14
CA GLY A 407 6.56 5.35 -30.07
C GLY A 407 6.16 4.33 -31.15
N MET A 408 5.05 3.64 -30.91
CA MET A 408 4.06 3.47 -31.98
C MET A 408 3.32 4.82 -32.10
N ARG A 409 3.42 5.45 -33.26
CA ARG A 409 2.55 6.56 -33.68
C ARG A 409 1.36 6.01 -34.46
#